data_AF-A0AAV7T4Y2-F1
#
_entry.id   AF-A0AAV7T4Y2-F1
#
_cell.length_a   1.000
_cell.length_b   1.000
_cell.length_c   1.000
_cell.angle_alpha   90.00
_cell.angle_beta   90.00
_cell.angle_gamma   90.00
#
_symmetry.space_group_name_H-M   'P 1'
#
loop_
_entity.id
_entity.type
_entity.pdbx_description
1 polymer ?
#
loop_
_entity_poly.entity_id
_entity_poly.type
_entity_poly.pdbx_seq_one_letter_code
_entity_poly.pdbx_strand_id
1 'polypeptide(L)'
;MFNATQKGLYFKSVKILLPMTWRQNSSYLRPRTESFNKVDAIVADPFLKYGDDPYTLQYRGCGEKGKYIHFTPNFMVNDKLISVFGPRGRVFVHEWAHLRWGVFDEYSNETPFYVSSNFQVEATR
;
A
#
# COMPACT_ATOMS: atom_id res chain seq x y z
N MET A 1 -6.29 -11.45 -3.10
CA MET A 1 -5.57 -12.21 -2.06
C MET A 1 -6.27 -13.52 -1.71
N PHE A 2 -7.41 -13.54 -1.02
CA PHE A 2 -8.04 -14.80 -0.57
C PHE A 2 -8.34 -15.78 -1.70
N ASN A 3 -9.11 -15.38 -2.72
CA ASN A 3 -9.39 -16.26 -3.87
C ASN A 3 -8.12 -16.59 -4.68
N ALA A 4 -7.24 -15.60 -4.87
CA ALA A 4 -6.00 -15.77 -5.64
C ALA A 4 -5.01 -16.76 -4.99
N THR A 5 -5.08 -16.93 -3.66
CA THR A 5 -4.21 -17.84 -2.88
C THR A 5 -4.91 -19.15 -2.56
N GLN A 6 -5.94 -19.53 -3.33
CA GLN A 6 -6.74 -20.73 -3.09
C GLN A 6 -7.28 -20.81 -1.65
N LYS A 7 -7.70 -19.66 -1.11
CA LYS A 7 -8.21 -19.49 0.26
C LYS A 7 -7.16 -19.70 1.37
N GLY A 8 -5.87 -19.71 1.04
CA GLY A 8 -4.79 -19.88 2.00
C GLY A 8 -4.46 -18.63 2.83
N LEU A 9 -4.61 -17.42 2.26
CA LEU A 9 -4.29 -16.16 2.95
C LEU A 9 -5.52 -15.27 3.12
N TYR A 10 -5.75 -14.82 4.36
CA TYR A 10 -6.83 -13.91 4.71
C TYR A 10 -6.47 -13.01 5.90
N PHE A 11 -7.16 -11.88 6.02
CA PHE A 11 -7.08 -11.02 7.19
C PHE A 11 -8.04 -11.53 8.26
N LYS A 12 -7.50 -12.04 9.37
CA LYS A 12 -8.32 -12.57 10.48
C LYS A 12 -9.05 -11.46 11.24
N SER A 13 -8.40 -10.33 11.46
CA SER A 13 -8.95 -9.18 12.19
C SER A 13 -8.36 -7.90 11.63
N VAL A 14 -9.18 -6.87 11.50
CA VAL A 14 -8.77 -5.52 11.09
C VAL A 14 -9.23 -4.55 12.17
N LYS A 15 -8.32 -3.68 12.61
CA LYS A 15 -8.61 -2.61 13.57
C LYS A 15 -8.23 -1.29 12.93
N ILE A 16 -9.13 -0.32 12.99
CA ILE A 16 -8.95 0.99 12.39
C ILE A 16 -8.84 2.01 13.52
N LEU A 17 -7.70 2.71 13.59
CA LEU A 17 -7.52 3.83 14.49
C LEU A 17 -8.09 5.09 13.84
N LEU A 18 -9.00 5.76 14.54
CA LEU A 18 -9.59 7.01 14.09
C LEU A 18 -8.84 8.21 14.71
N PRO A 19 -8.71 9.33 13.98
CA PRO A 19 -8.15 10.55 14.53
C PRO A 19 -8.95 11.07 15.74
N MET A 20 -8.28 11.65 16.73
CA MET A 20 -8.95 12.24 17.90
C MET A 20 -9.82 13.46 17.54
N THR A 21 -9.61 14.05 16.37
CA THR A 21 -10.40 15.19 15.86
C THR A 21 -11.79 14.80 15.36
N TRP A 22 -12.06 13.51 15.17
CA TRP A 22 -13.36 13.04 14.71
C TRP A 22 -14.39 13.09 15.85
N ARG A 23 -15.66 13.39 15.50
CA ARG A 23 -16.75 13.41 16.48
C ARG A 23 -16.92 12.03 17.11
N GLN A 24 -17.03 11.99 18.44
CA GLN A 24 -17.25 10.75 19.15
C GLN A 24 -18.57 10.10 18.74
N ASN A 25 -18.54 8.78 18.58
CA ASN A 25 -19.70 7.94 18.32
C ASN A 25 -19.70 6.80 19.34
N SER A 26 -20.88 6.41 19.82
CA SER A 26 -21.05 5.31 20.77
C SER A 26 -20.57 3.95 20.23
N SER A 27 -20.45 3.81 18.90
CA SER A 27 -19.88 2.61 18.27
C SER A 27 -18.36 2.52 18.35
N TYR A 28 -17.66 3.60 18.72
CA TYR A 28 -16.20 3.63 18.74
C TYR A 28 -15.65 3.04 20.03
N LEU A 29 -14.73 2.09 19.88
CA LEU A 29 -14.02 1.48 21.00
C LEU A 29 -12.73 2.23 21.31
N ARG A 30 -12.42 2.37 22.60
CA ARG A 30 -11.14 2.95 23.02
C ARG A 30 -10.00 1.98 22.67
N PRO A 31 -8.94 2.45 21.98
CA PRO A 31 -7.75 1.64 21.72
C PRO A 31 -7.15 1.12 23.01
N ARG A 32 -6.70 -0.14 23.03
CA ARG A 32 -6.05 -0.74 24.21
C ARG A 32 -4.54 -0.80 24.02
N THR A 33 -4.11 -1.34 22.88
CA THR A 33 -2.70 -1.59 22.56
C THR A 33 -2.27 -0.96 21.24
N GLU A 34 -3.25 -0.55 20.44
CA GLU A 34 -3.09 0.02 19.11
C GLU A 34 -2.63 1.47 19.23
N SER A 35 -1.55 1.81 18.53
CA SER A 35 -1.03 3.17 18.47
C SER A 35 -0.55 3.50 17.07
N PHE A 36 -0.56 4.79 16.72
CA PHE A 36 -0.18 5.29 15.40
C PHE A 36 1.21 4.83 14.97
N ASN A 37 2.17 4.75 15.90
CA ASN A 37 3.56 4.38 15.60
C ASN A 37 3.76 2.88 15.30
N LYS A 38 2.73 2.04 15.51
CA LYS A 38 2.81 0.57 15.39
C LYS A 38 1.83 0.00 14.36
N VAL A 39 1.20 0.85 13.54
CA VAL A 39 0.23 0.39 12.55
C VAL A 39 0.90 -0.20 11.31
N ASP A 40 0.21 -1.12 10.65
CA ASP A 40 0.67 -1.72 9.39
C ASP A 40 0.40 -0.82 8.17
N ALA A 41 -0.64 0.02 8.24
CA ALA A 41 -1.00 0.96 7.18
C ALA A 41 -1.46 2.31 7.76
N ILE A 42 -1.05 3.40 7.13
CA ILE A 42 -1.34 4.78 7.52
C ILE A 42 -2.03 5.47 6.35
N VAL A 43 -3.06 6.27 6.65
CA VAL A 43 -3.62 7.24 5.71
C VAL A 43 -3.25 8.64 6.21
N ALA A 44 -2.37 9.32 5.49
CA ALA A 44 -1.86 10.64 5.88
C ALA A 44 -1.49 11.48 4.65
N ASP A 45 -1.15 12.75 4.89
CA ASP A 45 -0.82 13.70 3.82
C ASP A 45 0.33 13.19 2.93
N PRO A 46 0.30 13.53 1.62
CA PRO A 46 1.32 13.10 0.68
C PRO A 46 2.72 13.58 1.09
N PHE A 47 3.71 12.72 0.93
CA PHE A 47 5.11 13.12 1.05
C PHE A 47 5.59 13.73 -0.26
N LEU A 48 6.34 14.83 -0.22
CA LEU A 48 6.80 15.59 -1.40
C LEU A 48 7.41 14.73 -2.52
N LYS A 49 8.12 13.65 -2.15
CA LYS A 49 8.75 12.72 -3.12
C LYS A 49 7.76 11.77 -3.80
N TYR A 50 6.70 11.37 -3.09
CA TYR A 50 5.80 10.29 -3.51
C TYR A 50 4.43 10.79 -3.98
N GLY A 51 4.07 12.05 -3.69
CA GLY A 51 2.75 12.57 -4.06
C GLY A 51 1.64 11.68 -3.52
N ASP A 52 0.71 11.29 -4.39
CA ASP A 52 -0.40 10.39 -4.07
C ASP A 52 -0.10 8.90 -4.31
N ASP A 53 1.14 8.58 -4.64
CA ASP A 53 1.53 7.22 -4.93
C ASP A 53 1.51 6.41 -3.63
N PRO A 54 0.77 5.29 -3.59
CA PRO A 54 0.81 4.38 -2.46
C PRO A 54 2.18 3.70 -2.41
N TYR A 55 2.74 3.56 -1.21
CA TYR A 55 4.06 2.95 -1.05
C TYR A 55 4.22 2.27 0.30
N THR A 56 5.15 1.32 0.36
CA THR A 56 5.57 0.67 1.60
C THR A 56 6.95 1.16 2.00
N LEU A 57 7.07 1.67 3.22
CA LEU A 57 8.38 2.06 3.74
C LEU A 57 9.19 0.82 4.13
N GLN A 58 10.11 0.41 3.25
CA GLN A 58 10.95 -0.77 3.41
C GLN A 58 12.44 -0.41 3.24
N TYR A 59 13.10 -0.08 4.35
CA TYR A 59 14.56 0.16 4.38
C TYR A 59 15.34 -1.09 4.83
N ARG A 60 14.66 -2.22 5.03
CA ARG A 60 15.25 -3.50 5.44
C ARG A 60 15.56 -4.37 4.21
N GLY A 61 16.32 -5.44 4.41
CA GLY A 61 16.69 -6.37 3.34
C GLY A 61 15.51 -7.24 2.85
N CYS A 62 15.77 -8.04 1.81
CA CYS A 62 14.82 -9.01 1.30
C CYS A 62 14.37 -9.99 2.39
N GLY A 63 13.08 -10.35 2.42
CA GLY A 63 12.53 -11.28 3.41
C GLY A 63 12.18 -10.64 4.76
N GLU A 64 12.58 -9.40 5.00
CA GLU A 64 12.24 -8.66 6.21
C GLU A 64 10.92 -7.91 6.07
N LYS A 65 10.16 -7.83 7.16
CA LYS A 65 8.91 -7.07 7.20
C LYS A 65 9.19 -5.57 6.99
N GLY A 66 8.47 -4.94 6.07
CA GLY A 66 8.41 -3.48 5.93
C GLY A 66 7.89 -2.79 7.20
N LYS A 67 8.08 -1.47 7.30
CA LYS A 67 7.70 -0.71 8.50
C LYS A 67 6.21 -0.39 8.54
N TYR A 68 5.68 0.22 7.47
CA TYR A 68 4.26 0.50 7.28
C TYR A 68 3.97 0.79 5.80
N ILE A 69 2.72 0.64 5.40
CA ILE A 69 2.16 1.10 4.13
C ILE A 69 1.64 2.53 4.30
N HIS A 70 1.87 3.40 3.33
CA HIS A 70 1.37 4.75 3.29
C HIS A 70 0.37 4.93 2.16
N PHE A 71 -0.81 5.45 2.49
CA PHE A 71 -1.82 5.88 1.54
C PHE A 71 -2.12 7.37 1.76
N THR A 72 -2.52 8.06 0.71
CA THR A 72 -3.00 9.43 0.83
C THR A 72 -4.53 9.48 0.85
N PRO A 73 -5.13 10.50 1.47
CA PRO A 73 -6.58 10.72 1.38
C PRO A 73 -7.07 10.79 -0.07
N ASN A 74 -6.30 11.41 -0.97
CA ASN A 74 -6.67 11.50 -2.39
C ASN A 74 -6.72 10.11 -3.05
N PHE A 75 -5.72 9.24 -2.82
CA PHE A 75 -5.75 7.85 -3.29
C PHE A 75 -7.01 7.10 -2.83
N MET A 76 -7.42 7.30 -1.58
CA MET A 76 -8.56 6.60 -0.97
C MET A 76 -9.91 7.01 -1.57
N VAL A 77 -10.08 8.28 -1.96
CA VAL A 77 -11.40 8.82 -2.38
C VAL A 77 -11.51 9.18 -3.86
N ASN A 78 -10.40 9.44 -4.54
CA ASN A 78 -10.42 9.92 -5.92
C ASN A 78 -10.38 8.75 -6.92
N ASP A 79 -11.53 8.45 -7.52
CA ASP A 79 -11.66 7.35 -8.47
C ASP A 79 -10.92 7.57 -9.79
N LYS A 80 -10.51 8.82 -10.11
CA LYS A 80 -9.67 9.09 -11.29
C LYS A 80 -8.31 8.39 -11.19
N LEU A 81 -7.84 8.11 -9.98
CA LEU A 81 -6.58 7.40 -9.76
C LEU A 81 -6.68 5.90 -10.07
N ILE A 82 -7.89 5.34 -10.19
CA ILE A 82 -8.09 3.94 -10.57
C ILE A 82 -7.62 3.68 -12.00
N SER A 83 -7.73 4.65 -12.92
CA SER A 83 -7.21 4.46 -14.28
C SER A 83 -5.68 4.46 -14.35
N VAL A 84 -5.02 5.01 -13.33
CA VAL A 84 -3.55 5.10 -13.25
C VAL A 84 -2.99 3.87 -12.53
N PHE A 85 -3.45 3.58 -11.30
CA PHE A 85 -2.92 2.49 -10.48
C PHE A 85 -3.69 1.17 -10.59
N GLY A 86 -4.89 1.21 -11.19
CA GLY A 86 -5.81 0.09 -11.21
C GLY A 86 -6.68 -0.01 -9.94
N PRO A 87 -7.36 -1.15 -9.74
CA PRO A 87 -8.26 -1.34 -8.60
C PRO A 87 -7.51 -1.24 -7.27
N ARG A 88 -8.01 -0.41 -6.34
CA ARG A 88 -7.41 -0.18 -5.00
C ARG A 88 -7.11 -1.48 -4.24
N GLY A 89 -7.96 -2.48 -4.38
CA GLY A 89 -7.76 -3.80 -3.75
C GLY A 89 -6.53 -4.55 -4.28
N ARG A 90 -6.14 -4.38 -5.55
CA ARG A 90 -4.90 -4.97 -6.09
C ARG A 90 -3.68 -4.22 -5.57
N VAL A 91 -3.74 -2.89 -5.60
CA VAL A 91 -2.69 -2.01 -5.07
C VAL A 91 -2.42 -2.29 -3.59
N PHE A 92 -3.47 -2.41 -2.77
CA PHE A 92 -3.31 -2.77 -1.37
C PHE A 92 -2.64 -4.14 -1.17
N VAL A 93 -2.96 -5.13 -2.02
CA VAL A 93 -2.34 -6.47 -1.94
C VAL A 93 -0.88 -6.43 -2.37
N HIS A 94 -0.53 -5.59 -3.34
CA HIS A 94 0.84 -5.33 -3.77
C HIS A 94 1.65 -4.71 -2.62
N GLU A 95 1.19 -3.61 -2.03
CA GLU A 95 1.83 -2.99 -0.86
C GLU A 95 1.89 -3.93 0.36
N TRP A 96 0.86 -4.74 0.58
CA TRP A 96 0.88 -5.74 1.63
C TRP A 96 1.99 -6.79 1.42
N ALA A 97 2.29 -7.14 0.17
CA ALA A 97 3.36 -8.07 -0.13
C ALA A 97 4.73 -7.48 0.24
N HIS A 98 5.00 -6.23 -0.13
CA HIS A 98 6.18 -5.49 0.33
C HIS A 98 6.25 -5.46 1.85
N LEU A 99 5.12 -5.13 2.51
CA LEU A 99 5.07 -5.07 3.97
C LEU A 99 5.40 -6.42 4.61
N ARG A 100 4.86 -7.54 4.14
CA ARG A 100 4.99 -8.83 4.85
C ARG A 100 6.23 -9.62 4.50
N TRP A 101 6.66 -9.57 3.25
CA TRP A 101 7.73 -10.43 2.74
C TRP A 101 8.94 -9.66 2.24
N GLY A 102 8.91 -8.32 2.25
CA GLY A 102 10.03 -7.53 1.80
C GLY A 102 10.39 -7.79 0.33
N VAL A 103 9.38 -8.09 -0.50
CA VAL A 103 9.55 -8.22 -1.96
C VAL A 103 9.84 -6.84 -2.56
N PHE A 104 10.33 -6.79 -3.79
CA PHE A 104 10.65 -5.56 -4.51
C PHE A 104 9.85 -5.50 -5.80
N ASP A 105 9.69 -4.29 -6.32
CA ASP A 105 9.09 -4.06 -7.62
C ASP A 105 9.93 -4.70 -8.73
N GLU A 106 9.26 -5.28 -9.72
CA GLU A 106 9.92 -5.91 -10.88
C GLU A 106 10.41 -4.86 -11.89
N TYR A 107 9.85 -3.64 -11.84
CA TYR A 107 10.20 -2.55 -12.74
C TYR A 107 11.35 -1.70 -12.18
N SER A 108 12.19 -1.22 -13.08
CA SER A 108 13.34 -0.41 -12.72
C SER A 108 12.99 1.08 -12.71
N ASN A 109 13.23 1.75 -11.58
CA ASN A 109 13.12 3.22 -11.51
C ASN A 109 14.21 3.94 -12.32
N GLU A 110 15.38 3.31 -12.56
CA GLU A 110 16.50 3.92 -13.27
C GLU A 110 16.34 3.79 -14.79
N THR A 111 15.99 2.59 -15.26
CA THR A 111 15.65 2.28 -16.65
C THR A 111 14.17 1.84 -16.77
N PRO A 112 13.20 2.77 -16.73
CA PRO A 112 11.77 2.43 -16.73
C PRO A 112 11.24 1.92 -18.08
N PHE A 113 12.01 2.06 -19.15
CA PHE A 113 11.64 1.61 -20.50
C PHE A 113 12.80 0.87 -21.17
N TYR A 114 12.46 -0.11 -22.00
CA TYR A 114 13.39 -0.81 -22.88
C TYR A 114 12.84 -0.87 -24.31
N VAL A 115 13.73 -1.06 -25.29
CA VAL A 115 13.32 -1.27 -26.69
C VAL A 115 13.19 -2.77 -26.94
N SER A 116 12.00 -3.22 -27.31
CA SER A 116 11.74 -4.64 -27.58
C SER A 116 12.34 -5.09 -28.91
N SER A 117 12.35 -6.41 -29.17
CA SER A 117 12.85 -6.98 -30.42
C SER A 117 12.14 -6.44 -31.67
N ASN A 118 10.94 -5.88 -31.50
CA ASN A 118 10.14 -5.28 -32.56
C ASN A 118 10.36 -3.77 -32.68
N PHE A 119 11.43 -3.24 -32.08
CA PHE A 119 11.78 -1.81 -32.02
C PHE A 119 10.69 -0.93 -31.40
N GLN A 120 9.86 -1.49 -30.51
CA GLN A 120 8.86 -0.73 -29.75
C GLN A 120 9.40 -0.38 -28.37
N VAL A 121 9.11 0.83 -27.90
CA VAL A 121 9.41 1.23 -26.52
C VAL A 121 8.36 0.62 -25.61
N GLU A 122 8.81 -0.24 -24.70
CA GLU A 122 7.97 -0.93 -23.72
C GLU A 122 8.41 -0.54 -22.31
N ALA A 123 7.47 -0.43 -21.38
CA ALA A 123 7.79 -0.23 -19.97
C ALA A 123 8.42 -1.50 -19.40
N THR A 124 9.44 -1.34 -18.55
CA THR A 124 9.91 -2.45 -17.71
C THR A 124 8.75 -2.92 -16.83
N ARG A 125 8.58 -4.24 -16.77
CA ARG A 125 7.40 -4.89 -16.18
C ARG A 125 7.49 -4.95 -14.68
#